data_AF-A0A2N5A4J6-F1
#
_entry.id   AF-A0A2N5A4J6-F1
#
_cell.length_a   1.000
_cell.length_b   1.000
_cell.length_c   1.000
_cell.angle_alpha   90.00
_cell.angle_beta   90.00
_cell.angle_gamma   90.00
#
_symmetry.space_group_name_H-M   'P 1'
#
loop_
_entity.id
_entity.type
_entity.pdbx_description
1 polymer ?
#
loop_
_entity_poly.entity_id
_entity_poly.type
_entity_poly.pdbx_seq_one_letter_code
_entity_poly.pdbx_strand_id
1 'polypeptide(L)'
;MSLTNIEQVMPVKLAQALANPLFPALDSALRAGRHIGLDELDNHAFLMDFQDYLEEFYARYNVELIRAPEGFFYLRPRSTTLISRSVLSELDM
;
A
#
# COMPACT_ATOMS: atom_id res chain seq x y z
N MET A 1 21.80 25.42 5.15
CA MET A 1 20.43 25.87 5.44
C MET A 1 19.48 24.97 4.66
N SER A 2 19.07 23.82 5.23
CA SER A 2 17.99 23.03 4.62
C SER A 2 16.81 23.12 5.57
N LEU A 3 15.84 23.96 5.20
CA LEU A 3 14.53 23.97 5.81
C LEU A 3 13.86 22.66 5.38
N THR A 4 14.12 21.58 6.11
CA THR A 4 13.22 20.42 6.07
C THR A 4 11.85 20.98 6.41
N ASN A 5 10.96 20.94 5.44
CA ASN A 5 9.56 21.30 5.58
C ASN A 5 8.92 20.29 6.56
N ILE A 6 9.02 20.58 7.87
CA ILE A 6 8.59 19.68 8.96
C ILE A 6 7.07 19.72 9.14
N GLU A 7 6.35 20.55 8.40
CA GLU A 7 4.88 20.60 8.38
C GLU A 7 4.28 19.84 7.20
N GLN A 8 4.73 18.60 6.93
CA GLN A 8 3.88 17.68 6.15
C GLN A 8 2.73 17.21 7.03
N VAL A 9 1.69 18.05 7.11
CA VAL A 9 0.42 17.71 7.74
C VAL A 9 -0.18 16.52 6.99
N MET A 10 -0.64 15.50 7.73
CA MET A 10 -1.30 14.34 7.14
C MET A 10 -2.53 14.79 6.33
N PRO A 11 -2.64 14.43 5.03
CA PRO A 11 -3.82 14.73 4.24
C PRO A 11 -5.08 14.15 4.90
N VAL A 12 -6.18 14.91 4.90
CA VAL A 12 -7.43 14.49 5.54
C VAL A 12 -7.96 13.18 4.95
N LYS A 13 -7.87 13.00 3.63
CA LYS A 13 -8.27 11.75 2.97
C LYS A 13 -7.39 10.56 3.38
N LEU A 14 -6.10 10.78 3.64
CA LEU A 14 -5.26 9.72 4.20
C LEU A 14 -5.74 9.34 5.61
N ALA A 15 -6.01 10.31 6.47
CA ALA A 15 -6.54 10.04 7.81
C ALA A 15 -7.88 9.27 7.75
N GLN A 16 -8.76 9.61 6.81
CA GLN A 16 -10.01 8.89 6.55
C GLN A 16 -9.76 7.45 6.09
N ALA A 17 -8.81 7.23 5.17
CA ALA A 17 -8.44 5.90 4.72
C ALA A 17 -7.92 5.03 5.87
N LEU A 18 -7.02 5.58 6.71
CA LEU A 18 -6.44 4.87 7.85
C LEU A 18 -7.46 4.57 8.96
N ALA A 19 -8.50 5.39 9.09
CA ALA A 19 -9.60 5.19 10.03
C ALA A 19 -10.68 4.23 9.51
N ASN A 20 -10.64 3.84 8.23
CA ASN A 20 -11.60 2.91 7.66
C ASN A 20 -11.43 1.51 8.29
N PRO A 21 -12.50 0.84 8.76
CA PRO A 21 -12.42 -0.49 9.36
C PRO A 21 -11.79 -1.57 8.47
N LEU A 22 -11.81 -1.41 7.14
CA LEU A 22 -11.17 -2.33 6.20
C LEU A 22 -9.64 -2.24 6.25
N PHE A 23 -9.09 -1.07 6.57
CA PHE A 23 -7.67 -0.77 6.40
C PHE A 23 -6.73 -1.71 7.19
N PRO A 24 -6.96 -2.03 8.48
CA PRO A 24 -6.01 -2.86 9.23
C PRO A 24 -5.79 -4.26 8.64
N ALA A 25 -6.87 -4.93 8.21
CA ALA A 25 -6.79 -6.25 7.60
C ALA A 25 -6.19 -6.18 6.19
N LEU A 26 -6.59 -5.17 5.43
CA LEU A 26 -6.09 -4.94 4.07
C LEU A 26 -4.59 -4.59 4.06
N ASP A 27 -4.13 -3.71 4.94
CA ASP A 27 -2.71 -3.35 5.11
C ASP A 27 -1.87 -4.58 5.45
N SER A 28 -2.35 -5.40 6.39
CA SER A 28 -1.67 -6.65 6.74
C SER A 28 -1.57 -7.60 5.55
N ALA A 29 -2.65 -7.76 4.78
CA ALA A 29 -2.67 -8.60 3.59
C ALA A 29 -1.71 -8.10 2.50
N LEU A 30 -1.73 -6.80 2.21
CA LEU A 30 -0.84 -6.15 1.24
C LEU A 30 0.63 -6.32 1.64
N ARG A 31 0.97 -6.10 2.92
CA ARG A 31 2.34 -6.28 3.43
C ARG A 31 2.81 -7.72 3.42
N ALA A 32 1.88 -8.69 3.47
CA ALA A 32 2.18 -10.11 3.28
C ALA A 32 2.40 -10.49 1.80
N GLY A 33 2.28 -9.54 0.87
CA GLY A 33 2.45 -9.77 -0.57
C GLY A 33 1.18 -10.23 -1.28
N ARG A 34 0.01 -10.17 -0.63
CA ARG A 34 -1.26 -10.56 -1.26
C ARG A 34 -1.66 -9.55 -2.33
N HIS A 35 -2.14 -10.06 -3.47
CA HIS A 35 -2.73 -9.25 -4.53
C HIS A 35 -4.24 -9.10 -4.27
N ILE A 36 -4.75 -7.88 -4.41
CA ILE A 36 -6.16 -7.56 -4.16
C ILE A 36 -6.86 -7.34 -5.49
N GLY A 37 -7.67 -8.33 -5.88
CA GLY A 37 -8.37 -8.38 -7.17
C GLY A 37 -9.77 -7.77 -7.13
N LEU A 38 -10.47 -7.86 -8.27
CA LEU A 38 -11.85 -7.39 -8.43
C LEU A 38 -12.89 -8.28 -7.71
N ASP A 39 -12.51 -9.49 -7.33
CA ASP A 39 -13.30 -10.44 -6.52
C ASP A 39 -13.44 -9.99 -5.07
N GLU A 40 -12.49 -9.19 -4.57
CA GLU A 40 -12.53 -8.56 -3.25
C GLU A 40 -13.14 -7.15 -3.32
N LEU A 41 -14.40 -7.06 -3.74
CA LEU A 41 -15.06 -5.78 -4.10
C LEU A 41 -14.85 -4.65 -3.08
N ASP A 42 -15.06 -4.91 -1.79
CA ASP A 42 -14.93 -3.87 -0.74
C ASP A 42 -13.50 -3.35 -0.62
N ASN A 43 -12.51 -4.27 -0.62
CA ASN A 43 -11.09 -3.91 -0.55
C ASN A 43 -10.64 -3.20 -1.83
N HIS A 44 -11.09 -3.68 -2.99
CA HIS A 44 -10.75 -3.12 -4.28
C HIS A 44 -11.30 -1.70 -4.44
N ALA A 45 -12.58 -1.48 -4.14
CA ALA A 45 -13.21 -0.17 -4.16
C ALA A 45 -12.51 0.80 -3.20
N PHE A 46 -12.18 0.34 -1.99
CA PHE A 46 -11.42 1.13 -1.03
C PHE A 46 -10.04 1.56 -1.57
N LEU A 47 -9.29 0.65 -2.20
CA LEU A 47 -7.99 0.98 -2.80
C LEU A 47 -8.13 1.95 -3.97
N MET A 48 -9.18 1.80 -4.78
CA MET A 48 -9.48 2.73 -5.88
C MET A 48 -9.77 4.14 -5.37
N ASP A 49 -10.57 4.28 -4.31
CA ASP A 49 -11.00 5.59 -3.76
C ASP A 49 -9.86 6.38 -3.11
N PHE A 50 -8.89 5.67 -2.52
CA PHE A 50 -7.79 6.25 -1.74
C PHE A 50 -6.40 6.02 -2.36
N GLN A 51 -6.33 5.60 -3.63
CA GLN A 51 -5.08 5.17 -4.28
C GLN A 51 -3.94 6.16 -4.09
N ASP A 52 -4.12 7.43 -4.49
CA ASP A 52 -3.06 8.46 -4.44
C ASP A 52 -2.49 8.64 -3.02
N TYR A 53 -3.36 8.60 -2.01
CA TYR A 53 -2.97 8.78 -0.61
C TYR A 53 -2.29 7.55 -0.03
N LEU A 54 -2.77 6.36 -0.41
CA LEU A 54 -2.17 5.10 0.02
C LEU A 54 -0.82 4.86 -0.68
N GLU A 55 -0.65 5.33 -1.91
CA GLU A 55 0.63 5.33 -2.61
C GLU A 55 1.67 6.17 -1.83
N GLU A 56 1.32 7.41 -1.45
CA GLU A 56 2.18 8.24 -0.60
C GLU A 56 2.45 7.58 0.77
N PHE A 57 1.42 6.95 1.36
CA PHE A 57 1.54 6.25 2.63
C PHE A 57 2.58 5.12 2.58
N TYR A 58 2.49 4.24 1.57
CA TYR A 58 3.40 3.09 1.40
C TYR A 58 4.78 3.52 0.91
N ALA A 59 4.88 4.63 0.17
CA ALA A 59 6.16 5.20 -0.24
C ALA A 59 7.06 5.54 0.97
N ARG A 60 6.48 5.89 2.13
CA ARG A 60 7.23 6.09 3.40
C ARG A 60 7.95 4.83 3.90
N TYR A 61 7.53 3.66 3.44
CA TYR A 61 8.16 2.36 3.73
C TYR A 61 9.08 1.89 2.60
N ASN A 62 9.38 2.75 1.62
CA ASN A 62 10.13 2.42 0.40
C ASN A 62 9.45 1.25 -0.37
N VAL A 63 8.13 1.30 -0.48
CA VAL A 63 7.29 0.35 -1.20
C VAL A 63 6.31 1.12 -2.08
N GLU A 64 6.02 0.59 -3.26
CA GLU A 64 5.06 1.18 -4.19
C GLU A 64 3.75 0.40 -4.15
N LEU A 65 2.63 1.11 -4.05
CA LEU A 65 1.31 0.53 -4.31
C LEU A 65 1.07 0.57 -5.81
N ILE A 66 1.04 -0.61 -6.45
CA ILE A 66 0.88 -0.73 -7.90
C ILE A 66 -0.51 -1.26 -8.20
N ARG A 67 -1.19 -0.61 -9.16
CA ARG A 67 -2.35 -1.18 -9.86
C ARG A 67 -1.87 -1.79 -11.17
N ALA A 68 -1.97 -3.11 -11.30
CA ALA A 68 -1.61 -3.80 -12.52
C ALA A 68 -2.60 -3.48 -13.66
N PRO A 69 -2.21 -3.61 -14.95
CA PRO A 69 -3.12 -3.44 -16.08
C PRO A 69 -4.35 -4.35 -16.02
N GLU A 70 -4.21 -5.53 -15.41
CA GLU A 70 -5.27 -6.51 -15.20
C GLU A 70 -6.25 -6.10 -14.08
N GLY A 71 -5.97 -4.97 -13.40
CA GLY A 71 -6.89 -4.31 -12.49
C GLY A 71 -6.70 -4.63 -11.01
N PHE A 72 -5.80 -5.54 -10.63
CA PHE A 72 -5.51 -5.85 -9.23
C PHE A 72 -4.43 -4.93 -8.63
N PHE A 73 -4.43 -4.82 -7.30
CA PHE A 73 -3.44 -4.05 -6.54
C PHE A 73 -2.44 -4.96 -5.82
N TYR A 74 -1.19 -4.52 -5.70
CA TYR A 74 -0.17 -5.19 -4.90
C TYR A 74 0.93 -4.21 -4.45
N LEU A 75 1.69 -4.61 -3.43
CA LEU A 75 2.86 -3.87 -2.97
C LEU A 75 4.12 -4.36 -3.68
N ARG A 76 4.83 -3.43 -4.34
CA ARG A 76 6.13 -3.68 -4.96
C ARG A 76 7.25 -3.11 -4.09
N PRO A 77 8.01 -3.93 -3.34
CA PRO A 77 9.08 -3.43 -2.49
C PRO A 77 10.28 -2.93 -3.31
N ARG A 78 10.82 -1.76 -2.94
CA ARG A 78 12.10 -1.27 -3.48
C ARG A 78 13.28 -1.97 -2.77
N SER A 79 14.50 -1.79 -3.30
CA SER A 79 15.72 -2.37 -2.70
C SER A 79 15.96 -1.91 -1.26
N THR A 80 15.49 -0.71 -0.91
CA THR A 80 15.57 -0.09 0.42
C THR A 80 14.30 -0.24 1.26
N THR A 81 13.42 -1.18 0.91
CA THR A 81 12.16 -1.40 1.64
C THR A 81 12.37 -1.56 3.15
N LEU A 82 11.48 -0.95 3.93
CA LEU A 82 11.41 -1.11 5.38
C LEU A 82 10.46 -2.24 5.81
N ILE A 83 9.77 -2.87 4.85
CA ILE A 83 8.89 -4.02 5.08
C ILE A 83 9.70 -5.30 4.82
N SER A 84 9.67 -6.23 5.78
CA SER A 84 10.37 -7.51 5.67
C SER A 84 9.96 -8.25 4.40
N ARG A 85 10.94 -8.69 3.61
CA ARG A 85 10.71 -9.48 2.41
C ARG A 85 10.78 -10.97 2.74
N SER A 86 9.78 -11.72 2.28
CA SER A 86 9.88 -13.16 2.13
C SER A 86 10.15 -13.46 0.65
N VAL A 87 11.15 -14.28 0.37
CA VAL A 87 11.42 -14.76 -0.98
C VAL A 87 10.73 -16.12 -1.10
N LEU A 88 9.86 -16.30 -2.11
CA LEU A 88 9.32 -17.63 -2.42
C LEU A 88 10.49 -18.55 -2.77
N SER A 89 10.51 -19.75 -2.21
CA SER A 89 11.50 -20.74 -2.58
C SER A 89 11.26 -21.21 -4.02
N GLU A 90 12.27 -21.75 -4.69
CA GLU A 90 12.11 -22.36 -6.02
C GLU A 90 11.06 -23.48 -6.05
N LEU A 91 10.72 -24.06 -4.88
CA LEU A 91 9.70 -25.09 -4.74
C LEU A 91 8.26 -24.54 -4.79
N ASP A 92 8.09 -23.23 -4.55
CA ASP A 92 6.79 -22.55 -4.47
C ASP A 92 6.43 -21.80 -5.78
N MET A 93 7.34 -21.79 -6.78
CA MET A 93 7.15 -21.21 -8.12
C MET A 93 6.43 -22.18 -9.06
#